data_AF-A0A7K4WEJ2-F1
#
_entry.id   AF-A0A7K4WEJ2-F1
#
_cell.length_a   1.000
_cell.length_b   1.000
_cell.length_c   1.000
_cell.angle_alpha   90.00
_cell.angle_beta   90.00
_cell.angle_gamma   90.00
#
_symmetry.space_group_name_H-M   'P 1'
#
loop_
_entity.id
_entity.type
_entity.pdbx_description
1 polymer ?
#
loop_
_entity_poly.entity_id
_entity_poly.type
_entity_poly.pdbx_seq_one_letter_code
_entity_poly.pdbx_strand_id
1 'polypeptide(L)'
;KILVILGFLSTLAVIALIAVAVTQNKPLPKNIKYGIVLDAGSSHTNLYVYEWPAEKENDTGVVKQVEVCKVEGPGISGYSHATENAGPSLAQCLQQAKEVIPSTQHKETPVYLGATAGMRLLRLENESAAEEVLSSVEKTLRLAPFNFQGARIITGQEEGAYGWITINYLLGSFKQVSGWKKLLHSLKSTSETSGALDLGGASTQITFVSKEVSSESPENQLYFRLYGKDYQVYTHSFLCYGKDQALQQKLARDLQASISTPSSSVLDPCFHRGYQRTINISDFFKNPCTSDKKKQLPFSQLYIEGEGDYQKCRENIQKLFDKTNCPYSSCSFNGIYLPPLQGDFGAFSAFYFVMNFLNLTSESSPVPLNKVIRTIESFCARPWQEVKTAYRDIKEKYLSEYCFSGAYILSLLENGYEFTDNNWQRIHFLGKIGSSDAGWTLGHMLNLTNMIPAEEPAVPPLSHGSYVGLMVLCSLVLVSVLLFAWLLFHKPKCLQKGVV
;
A
#
# COMPACT_ATOMS: atom_id res chain seq x y z
N LYS A 1 -24.51 -40.61 53.05
CA LYS A 1 -24.82 -39.15 52.92
C LYS A 1 -23.59 -38.35 52.51
N ILE A 2 -22.49 -38.34 53.27
CA ILE A 2 -21.25 -37.59 52.94
C ILE A 2 -20.63 -38.00 51.59
N LEU A 3 -20.55 -39.30 51.31
CA LEU A 3 -20.03 -39.81 50.03
C LEU A 3 -20.84 -39.35 48.80
N VAL A 4 -22.16 -39.23 48.96
CA VAL A 4 -23.08 -38.79 47.90
C VAL A 4 -22.90 -37.30 47.63
N ILE A 5 -22.68 -36.50 48.68
CA ILE A 5 -22.39 -35.06 48.58
C ILE A 5 -21.02 -34.83 47.91
N LEU A 6 -19.99 -35.59 48.31
CA LEU A 6 -18.66 -35.53 47.69
C LEU A 6 -18.69 -35.93 46.22
N GLY A 7 -19.43 -36.99 45.87
CA GLY A 7 -19.63 -37.41 44.49
C GLY A 7 -20.30 -36.32 43.65
N PHE A 8 -21.37 -35.71 44.17
CA PHE A 8 -22.08 -34.62 43.51
C PHE A 8 -21.20 -33.38 43.28
N LEU A 9 -20.42 -32.97 44.28
CA LEU A 9 -19.47 -31.85 44.18
C LEU A 9 -18.35 -32.15 43.16
N SER A 10 -17.82 -33.37 43.14
CA SER A 10 -16.83 -33.79 42.15
C SER A 10 -17.40 -33.72 40.73
N THR A 11 -18.63 -34.19 40.52
CA THR A 11 -19.27 -34.13 39.20
C THR A 11 -19.53 -32.70 38.74
N LEU A 12 -19.97 -31.81 39.64
CA LEU A 12 -20.15 -30.39 39.35
C LEU A 12 -18.83 -29.69 38.99
N ALA A 13 -17.75 -29.98 39.72
CA ALA A 13 -16.43 -29.41 39.45
C ALA A 13 -15.88 -29.85 38.08
N VAL A 14 -16.06 -31.12 37.72
CA VAL A 14 -15.69 -31.64 36.39
C VAL A 14 -16.55 -31.02 35.29
N ILE A 15 -17.86 -30.91 35.49
CA ILE A 15 -18.76 -30.26 34.53
C ILE A 15 -18.37 -28.79 34.34
N ALA A 16 -18.06 -28.06 35.41
CA ALA A 16 -17.61 -26.68 35.34
C ALA A 16 -16.26 -26.54 34.61
N LEU A 17 -15.30 -27.42 34.89
CA LEU A 17 -14.00 -27.48 34.19
C LEU A 17 -14.17 -27.74 32.69
N ILE A 18 -14.98 -28.73 32.32
CA ILE A 18 -15.25 -29.06 30.92
C ILE A 18 -16.01 -27.92 30.27
N ALA A 19 -17.04 -27.36 30.92
CA ALA A 19 -17.81 -26.25 30.38
C ALA A 19 -16.92 -25.03 30.13
N VAL A 20 -16.09 -24.63 31.10
CA VAL A 20 -15.15 -23.50 30.95
C VAL A 20 -14.08 -23.80 29.90
N ALA A 21 -13.49 -24.99 29.89
CA ALA A 21 -12.49 -25.35 28.89
C ALA A 21 -13.08 -25.41 27.47
N VAL A 22 -14.28 -25.97 27.32
CA VAL A 22 -14.98 -26.07 26.04
C VAL A 22 -15.46 -24.70 25.58
N THR A 23 -16.05 -23.86 26.44
CA THR A 23 -16.49 -22.51 26.03
C THR A 23 -15.33 -21.60 25.72
N GLN A 24 -14.20 -21.71 26.44
CA GLN A 24 -13.01 -20.90 26.19
C GLN A 24 -12.25 -21.36 24.93
N ASN A 25 -12.25 -22.67 24.63
CA ASN A 25 -11.49 -23.25 23.51
C ASN A 25 -12.36 -23.73 22.34
N LYS A 26 -13.66 -23.44 22.31
CA LYS A 26 -14.52 -23.82 21.18
C LYS A 26 -14.01 -23.05 19.95
N PRO A 27 -13.50 -23.74 18.90
CA PRO A 27 -13.16 -23.05 17.68
C PRO A 27 -14.46 -22.46 17.11
N LEU A 28 -14.46 -21.14 16.97
CA LEU A 28 -15.50 -20.44 16.24
C LEU A 28 -15.50 -20.98 14.79
N PRO A 29 -16.66 -21.27 14.18
CA PRO A 29 -16.71 -21.72 12.80
C PRO A 29 -16.16 -20.60 11.91
N LYS A 30 -15.02 -20.80 11.25
CA LYS A 30 -14.39 -19.80 10.38
C LYS A 30 -15.31 -19.40 9.22
N ASN A 31 -16.22 -18.48 9.48
CA ASN A 31 -17.00 -17.79 8.48
C ASN A 31 -16.05 -16.78 7.85
N ILE A 32 -15.55 -17.04 6.65
CA ILE A 32 -14.65 -16.13 5.92
C ILE A 32 -15.50 -15.20 5.07
N LYS A 33 -15.11 -13.93 4.96
CA LYS A 33 -15.64 -12.93 4.05
C LYS A 33 -14.58 -12.52 3.05
N TYR A 34 -15.02 -11.99 1.91
CA TYR A 34 -14.16 -11.53 0.83
C TYR A 34 -14.51 -10.11 0.42
N GLY A 35 -13.59 -9.44 -0.26
CA GLY A 35 -13.81 -8.14 -0.89
C GLY A 35 -12.87 -7.95 -2.07
N ILE A 36 -13.33 -7.22 -3.08
CA ILE A 36 -12.59 -6.99 -4.32
C ILE A 36 -12.35 -5.48 -4.49
N VAL A 37 -11.09 -5.11 -4.75
CA VAL A 37 -10.73 -3.74 -5.16
C VAL A 37 -10.00 -3.79 -6.49
N LEU A 38 -10.46 -3.01 -7.45
CA LEU A 38 -9.75 -2.74 -8.70
C LEU A 38 -9.02 -1.40 -8.57
N ASP A 39 -7.70 -1.46 -8.67
CA ASP A 39 -6.82 -0.29 -8.79
C ASP A 39 -6.65 0.07 -10.25
N ALA A 40 -7.38 1.08 -10.70
CA ALA A 40 -7.32 1.57 -12.07
C ALA A 40 -6.30 2.72 -12.18
N GLY A 41 -5.02 2.33 -12.13
CA GLY A 41 -3.88 3.22 -12.31
C GLY A 41 -3.70 3.71 -13.75
N SER A 42 -2.80 4.68 -13.95
CA SER A 42 -2.55 5.25 -15.28
C SER A 42 -1.98 4.25 -16.29
N SER A 43 -1.12 3.34 -15.83
CA SER A 43 -0.33 2.48 -16.72
C SER A 43 -0.91 1.07 -16.85
N HIS A 44 -1.75 0.64 -15.89
CA HIS A 44 -2.39 -0.67 -15.83
C HIS A 44 -3.54 -0.65 -14.82
N THR A 45 -4.40 -1.67 -14.87
CA THR A 45 -5.40 -1.95 -13.82
C THR A 45 -5.06 -3.27 -13.13
N ASN A 46 -5.11 -3.31 -11.80
CA ASN A 46 -4.98 -4.56 -11.02
C ASN A 46 -6.27 -4.81 -10.23
N LEU A 47 -6.74 -6.05 -10.24
CA LEU A 47 -7.80 -6.54 -9.36
C LEU A 47 -7.16 -7.27 -8.18
N TYR A 48 -7.56 -6.90 -6.96
CA TYR A 48 -7.15 -7.55 -5.73
C TYR A 48 -8.35 -8.22 -5.07
N VAL A 49 -8.18 -9.47 -4.64
CA VAL A 49 -9.14 -10.15 -3.76
C VAL A 49 -8.54 -10.22 -2.37
N TYR A 50 -9.32 -9.77 -1.39
CA TYR A 50 -9.00 -9.81 0.02
C TYR A 50 -9.93 -10.78 0.74
N GLU A 51 -9.43 -11.45 1.77
CA GLU A 51 -10.22 -12.30 2.69
C GLU A 51 -10.01 -11.90 4.15
N TRP A 52 -11.01 -12.15 4.99
CA TRP A 52 -10.92 -11.99 6.44
C TRP A 52 -11.93 -12.86 7.19
N PRO A 53 -11.66 -13.23 8.45
CA PRO A 53 -12.67 -13.84 9.32
C PRO A 53 -13.85 -12.89 9.59
N ALA A 54 -15.08 -13.34 9.34
CA ALA A 54 -16.33 -12.63 9.63
C ALA A 54 -16.51 -12.42 11.14
N GLU A 55 -16.17 -13.44 11.91
CA GLU A 55 -16.00 -13.34 13.35
C GLU A 55 -14.61 -12.77 13.59
N LYS A 56 -14.53 -11.61 14.25
CA LYS A 56 -13.25 -10.98 14.57
C LYS A 56 -12.53 -11.87 15.59
N GLU A 57 -11.80 -12.90 15.17
CA GLU A 57 -10.99 -13.71 16.08
C GLU A 57 -10.01 -12.77 16.81
N ASN A 58 -10.16 -12.66 18.14
CA ASN A 58 -9.42 -11.72 18.99
C ASN A 58 -9.54 -10.24 18.56
N ASP A 59 -10.69 -9.85 18.03
CA ASP A 59 -11.01 -8.47 17.59
C ASP A 59 -10.03 -7.86 16.58
N THR A 60 -9.24 -8.71 15.92
CA THR A 60 -8.39 -8.30 14.80
C THR A 60 -8.59 -9.27 13.65
N GLY A 61 -9.69 -9.07 12.90
CA GLY A 61 -9.82 -9.67 11.58
C GLY A 61 -8.69 -9.15 10.70
N VAL A 62 -7.60 -9.91 10.61
CA VAL A 62 -6.46 -9.54 9.76
C VAL A 62 -6.88 -9.79 8.32
N VAL A 63 -7.14 -8.72 7.58
CA VAL A 63 -7.44 -8.74 6.16
C VAL A 63 -6.17 -9.12 5.41
N LYS A 64 -6.28 -10.15 4.57
CA LYS A 64 -5.17 -10.69 3.80
C LYS A 64 -5.51 -10.66 2.32
N GLN A 65 -4.53 -10.31 1.51
CA GLN A 65 -4.63 -10.49 0.07
C GLN A 65 -4.52 -11.98 -0.26
N VAL A 66 -5.44 -12.48 -1.08
CA VAL A 66 -5.46 -13.89 -1.52
C VAL A 66 -5.24 -14.04 -3.03
N GLU A 67 -5.56 -13.01 -3.81
CA GLU A 67 -5.38 -13.03 -5.25
C GLU A 67 -5.04 -11.64 -5.79
N VAL A 68 -4.23 -11.59 -6.84
CA VAL A 68 -4.00 -10.40 -7.66
C VAL A 68 -4.02 -10.75 -9.14
N CYS A 69 -4.86 -10.05 -9.90
CA CYS A 69 -4.93 -10.19 -11.35
C CYS A 69 -4.61 -8.85 -12.02
N LYS A 70 -3.54 -8.84 -12.83
CA LYS A 70 -3.21 -7.68 -13.66
C LYS A 70 -4.01 -7.74 -14.96
N VAL A 71 -4.86 -6.75 -15.18
CA VAL A 71 -5.65 -6.62 -16.40
C VAL A 71 -4.72 -6.42 -17.60
N GLU A 72 -4.99 -7.14 -18.69
CA GLU A 72 -4.27 -6.95 -19.94
C GLU A 72 -4.63 -5.61 -20.60
N GLY A 73 -3.61 -4.90 -21.09
CA GLY A 73 -3.79 -3.62 -21.75
C GLY A 73 -3.29 -2.41 -20.93
N PRO A 74 -3.72 -1.20 -21.29
CA PRO A 74 -3.38 0.03 -20.56
C PRO A 74 -4.23 0.18 -19.28
N GLY A 75 -4.02 1.27 -18.53
CA GLY A 75 -5.00 1.73 -17.56
C GLY A 75 -6.32 2.14 -18.22
N ILE A 76 -7.42 2.22 -17.47
CA ILE A 76 -8.75 2.48 -18.05
C ILE A 76 -8.84 3.83 -18.80
N SER A 77 -8.01 4.83 -18.43
CA SER A 77 -7.93 6.10 -19.15
C SER A 77 -7.37 5.95 -20.58
N GLY A 78 -6.66 4.86 -20.87
CA GLY A 78 -6.16 4.54 -22.21
C GLY A 78 -7.25 4.15 -23.21
N TYR A 79 -8.49 3.97 -22.74
CA TYR A 79 -9.67 3.72 -23.58
C TYR A 79 -10.44 5.00 -23.93
N SER A 80 -9.84 6.19 -23.78
CA SER A 80 -10.49 7.49 -24.04
C SER A 80 -11.06 7.65 -25.46
N HIS A 81 -10.57 6.89 -26.44
CA HIS A 81 -11.05 6.89 -27.83
C HIS A 81 -11.98 5.71 -28.17
N ALA A 82 -12.19 4.79 -27.23
CA ALA A 82 -13.03 3.60 -27.38
C ALA A 82 -13.58 3.22 -26.00
N THR A 83 -14.35 4.15 -25.41
CA THR A 83 -14.76 4.17 -24.00
C THR A 83 -15.59 2.94 -23.64
N GLU A 84 -16.32 2.39 -24.60
CA GLU A 84 -17.10 1.16 -24.50
C GLU A 84 -16.25 -0.08 -24.16
N ASN A 85 -14.95 -0.07 -24.46
CA ASN A 85 -14.05 -1.20 -24.21
C ASN A 85 -13.39 -1.18 -22.81
N ALA A 86 -13.51 -0.08 -22.06
CA ALA A 86 -12.90 0.05 -20.74
C ALA A 86 -13.44 -0.99 -19.74
N GLY A 87 -14.76 -1.15 -19.65
CA GLY A 87 -15.39 -2.16 -18.79
C GLY A 87 -15.08 -3.60 -19.23
N PRO A 88 -15.32 -3.99 -20.50
CA PRO A 88 -15.00 -5.33 -21.00
C PRO A 88 -13.55 -5.77 -20.79
N SER A 89 -12.59 -4.84 -20.74
CA SER A 89 -11.19 -5.17 -20.41
C SER A 89 -11.03 -5.89 -19.07
N LEU A 90 -11.94 -5.67 -18.11
CA LEU A 90 -11.90 -6.23 -16.76
C LEU A 90 -12.38 -7.69 -16.68
N ALA A 91 -13.00 -8.21 -17.74
CA ALA A 91 -13.73 -9.48 -17.72
C ALA A 91 -12.89 -10.68 -17.28
N GLN A 92 -11.65 -10.78 -17.75
CA GLN A 92 -10.74 -11.88 -17.40
C GLN A 92 -10.44 -11.90 -15.90
N CYS A 93 -10.08 -10.75 -15.31
CA CYS A 93 -9.78 -10.68 -13.88
C CYS A 93 -11.03 -10.86 -13.01
N LEU A 94 -12.19 -10.40 -13.45
CA LEU A 94 -13.46 -10.65 -12.75
C LEU A 94 -13.81 -12.14 -12.76
N GLN A 95 -13.54 -12.85 -13.86
CA GLN A 95 -13.71 -14.29 -13.94
C GLN A 95 -12.74 -15.03 -13.01
N GLN A 96 -11.47 -14.61 -12.93
CA GLN A 96 -10.52 -15.17 -11.96
C GLN A 96 -10.98 -14.96 -10.51
N ALA A 97 -11.47 -13.76 -10.17
CA ALA A 97 -12.02 -13.49 -8.84
C ALA A 97 -13.22 -14.41 -8.50
N LYS A 98 -14.05 -14.72 -9.50
CA LYS A 98 -15.20 -15.62 -9.35
C LYS A 98 -14.78 -17.06 -9.05
N GLU A 99 -13.63 -17.49 -9.58
CA GLU A 99 -13.06 -18.82 -9.34
C GLU A 99 -12.41 -18.94 -7.96
N VAL A 100 -11.83 -17.86 -7.46
CA VAL A 100 -11.22 -17.81 -6.11
C VAL A 100 -12.28 -17.77 -5.00
N ILE A 101 -13.36 -17.01 -5.20
CA ILE A 101 -14.37 -16.78 -4.15
C ILE A 101 -15.46 -17.87 -4.21
N PRO A 102 -15.87 -18.47 -3.07
CA PRO A 102 -16.97 -19.44 -3.05
C PRO A 102 -18.27 -18.87 -3.64
N SER A 103 -18.95 -19.66 -4.49
CA SER A 103 -20.17 -19.22 -5.21
C SER A 103 -21.30 -18.75 -4.30
N THR A 104 -21.38 -19.27 -3.08
CA THR A 104 -22.36 -18.86 -2.06
C THR A 104 -22.10 -17.46 -1.51
N GLN A 105 -20.87 -16.94 -1.65
CA GLN A 105 -20.45 -15.64 -1.13
C GLN A 105 -20.34 -14.55 -2.20
N HIS A 106 -20.53 -14.87 -3.49
CA HIS A 106 -20.40 -13.90 -4.58
C HIS A 106 -21.30 -12.68 -4.34
N LYS A 107 -22.58 -12.89 -4.08
CA LYS A 107 -23.57 -11.80 -3.91
C LYS A 107 -23.32 -10.88 -2.72
N GLU A 108 -22.58 -11.33 -1.70
CA GLU A 108 -22.25 -10.51 -0.53
C GLU A 108 -20.87 -9.86 -0.61
N THR A 109 -19.99 -10.36 -1.49
CA THR A 109 -18.63 -9.84 -1.67
C THR A 109 -18.68 -8.44 -2.30
N PRO A 110 -18.27 -7.36 -1.60
CA PRO A 110 -18.19 -6.04 -2.19
C PRO A 110 -17.15 -6.00 -3.33
N VAL A 111 -17.50 -5.32 -4.43
CA VAL A 111 -16.56 -4.97 -5.50
C VAL A 111 -16.54 -3.46 -5.71
N TYR A 112 -15.35 -2.89 -5.73
CA TYR A 112 -15.13 -1.46 -5.91
C TYR A 112 -14.00 -1.21 -6.92
N LEU A 113 -14.12 -0.16 -7.73
CA LEU A 113 -13.02 0.34 -8.56
C LEU A 113 -12.66 1.76 -8.16
N GLY A 114 -11.39 1.98 -7.84
CA GLY A 114 -10.82 3.31 -7.66
C GLY A 114 -9.86 3.61 -8.80
N ALA A 115 -10.15 4.66 -9.56
CA ALA A 115 -9.25 5.17 -10.58
C ALA A 115 -8.42 6.33 -10.04
N THR A 116 -7.14 6.37 -10.41
CA THR A 116 -6.18 7.32 -9.82
C THR A 116 -5.80 8.44 -10.80
N ALA A 117 -4.54 8.86 -10.84
CA ALA A 117 -4.07 10.00 -11.61
C ALA A 117 -4.34 9.91 -13.12
N GLY A 118 -4.35 8.70 -13.71
CA GLY A 118 -4.66 8.55 -15.14
C GLY A 118 -6.05 9.08 -15.50
N MET A 119 -7.06 8.73 -14.71
CA MET A 119 -8.42 9.26 -14.90
C MET A 119 -8.57 10.70 -14.43
N ARG A 120 -7.78 11.16 -13.45
CA ARG A 120 -7.71 12.60 -13.10
C ARG A 120 -7.23 13.42 -14.31
N LEU A 121 -6.20 12.95 -15.02
CA LEU A 121 -5.71 13.59 -16.25
C LEU A 121 -6.75 13.51 -17.38
N LEU A 122 -7.35 12.34 -17.62
CA LEU A 122 -8.39 12.22 -18.65
C LEU A 122 -9.56 13.17 -18.38
N ARG A 123 -10.00 13.32 -17.13
CA ARG A 123 -11.08 14.25 -16.77
C ARG A 123 -10.71 15.71 -17.05
N LEU A 124 -9.44 16.09 -16.86
CA LEU A 124 -8.94 17.43 -17.21
C LEU A 124 -8.87 17.64 -18.72
N GLU A 125 -8.54 16.60 -19.48
CA GLU A 125 -8.46 16.65 -20.95
C GLU A 125 -9.84 16.62 -21.62
N ASN A 126 -10.71 15.71 -21.18
CA ASN A 126 -12.04 15.46 -21.71
C ASN A 126 -12.93 14.80 -20.64
N GLU A 127 -13.74 15.61 -19.98
CA GLU A 127 -14.65 15.17 -18.91
C GLU A 127 -15.68 14.13 -19.40
N SER A 128 -16.28 14.33 -20.59
CA SER A 128 -17.24 13.37 -21.17
C SER A 128 -16.62 12.00 -21.38
N ALA A 129 -15.40 11.93 -21.93
CA ALA A 129 -14.71 10.66 -22.11
C ALA A 129 -14.39 9.97 -20.77
N ALA A 130 -14.03 10.74 -19.75
CA ALA A 130 -13.80 10.18 -18.41
C ALA A 130 -15.09 9.58 -17.81
N GLU A 131 -16.23 10.25 -17.97
CA GLU A 131 -17.54 9.74 -17.52
C GLU A 131 -17.97 8.50 -18.29
N GLU A 132 -17.81 8.47 -19.61
CA GLU A 132 -18.13 7.32 -20.44
C GLU A 132 -17.28 6.08 -20.09
N VAL A 133 -15.98 6.27 -19.84
CA VAL A 133 -15.07 5.21 -19.36
C VAL A 133 -15.57 4.64 -18.02
N LEU A 134 -15.90 5.50 -17.05
CA LEU A 134 -16.42 5.06 -15.76
C LEU A 134 -17.78 4.35 -15.90
N SER A 135 -18.66 4.84 -16.78
CA SER A 135 -19.96 4.22 -17.07
C SER A 135 -19.81 2.82 -17.67
N SER A 136 -18.89 2.62 -18.60
CA SER A 136 -18.56 1.30 -19.16
C SER A 136 -18.06 0.33 -18.08
N VAL A 137 -17.19 0.81 -17.19
CA VAL A 137 -16.69 0.05 -16.03
C VAL A 137 -17.82 -0.30 -15.07
N GLU A 138 -18.64 0.67 -14.67
CA GLU A 138 -19.78 0.48 -13.76
C GLU A 138 -20.76 -0.55 -14.32
N LYS A 139 -21.11 -0.45 -15.61
CA LYS A 139 -21.97 -1.44 -16.28
C LYS A 139 -21.39 -2.84 -16.16
N THR A 140 -20.09 -3.01 -16.36
CA THR A 140 -19.43 -4.32 -16.27
C THR A 140 -19.41 -4.85 -14.85
N LEU A 141 -19.11 -4.01 -13.86
CA LEU A 141 -19.07 -4.41 -12.45
C LEU A 141 -20.46 -4.74 -11.90
N ARG A 142 -21.52 -4.05 -12.34
CA ARG A 142 -22.92 -4.38 -11.99
C ARG A 142 -23.40 -5.70 -12.59
N LEU A 143 -22.84 -6.13 -13.73
CA LEU A 143 -23.15 -7.41 -14.36
C LEU A 143 -22.40 -8.59 -13.72
N ALA A 144 -21.29 -8.32 -13.03
CA ALA A 144 -20.55 -9.34 -12.29
C ALA A 144 -21.39 -9.85 -11.09
N PRO A 145 -21.20 -11.10 -10.63
CA PRO A 145 -22.01 -11.69 -9.56
C PRO A 145 -21.66 -11.15 -8.15
N PHE A 146 -21.04 -9.97 -8.06
CA PHE A 146 -20.55 -9.36 -6.82
C PHE A 146 -21.41 -8.16 -6.40
N ASN A 147 -21.27 -7.74 -5.15
CA ASN A 147 -21.98 -6.59 -4.59
C ASN A 147 -21.29 -5.28 -5.00
N PHE A 148 -21.73 -4.65 -6.10
CA PHE A 148 -21.14 -3.41 -6.59
C PHE A 148 -21.27 -2.25 -5.58
N GLN A 149 -20.13 -1.68 -5.17
CA GLN A 149 -20.05 -0.56 -4.21
C GLN A 149 -19.70 0.79 -4.86
N GLY A 150 -19.30 0.80 -6.13
CA GLY A 150 -18.99 2.02 -6.86
C GLY A 150 -17.75 1.90 -7.75
N ALA A 151 -17.68 2.78 -8.75
CA ALA A 151 -16.52 3.03 -9.59
C ALA A 151 -16.30 4.53 -9.66
N ARG A 152 -15.18 5.04 -9.13
CA ARG A 152 -14.93 6.50 -9.08
C ARG A 152 -13.46 6.84 -9.20
N ILE A 153 -13.21 8.11 -9.53
CA ILE A 153 -11.87 8.71 -9.45
C ILE A 153 -11.62 9.10 -7.99
N ILE A 154 -10.62 8.48 -7.34
CA ILE A 154 -10.24 8.83 -5.98
C ILE A 154 -9.40 10.11 -5.96
N THR A 155 -9.46 10.87 -4.87
CA THR A 155 -8.60 12.06 -4.72
C THR A 155 -7.16 11.63 -4.48
N GLY A 156 -6.22 12.52 -4.76
CA GLY A 156 -4.81 12.26 -4.47
C GLY A 156 -4.52 12.09 -2.96
N GLN A 157 -5.30 12.76 -2.11
CA GLN A 157 -5.21 12.64 -0.66
C GLN A 157 -5.71 11.29 -0.17
N GLU A 158 -6.82 10.79 -0.73
CA GLU A 158 -7.33 9.45 -0.46
C GLU A 158 -6.31 8.38 -0.86
N GLU A 159 -5.73 8.48 -2.05
CA GLU A 159 -4.71 7.54 -2.54
C GLU A 159 -3.50 7.47 -1.59
N GLY A 160 -2.95 8.63 -1.20
CA GLY A 160 -1.84 8.69 -0.24
C GLY A 160 -2.22 8.17 1.15
N ALA A 161 -3.37 8.59 1.68
CA ALA A 161 -3.83 8.19 3.01
C ALA A 161 -4.12 6.69 3.11
N TYR A 162 -4.81 6.11 2.13
CA TYR A 162 -5.07 4.67 2.12
C TYR A 162 -3.79 3.86 1.91
N GLY A 163 -2.80 4.38 1.16
CA GLY A 163 -1.46 3.79 1.09
C GLY A 163 -0.77 3.76 2.45
N TRP A 164 -0.80 4.88 3.18
CA TRP A 164 -0.28 4.99 4.55
C TRP A 164 -0.98 4.07 5.54
N ILE A 165 -2.30 3.96 5.47
CA ILE A 165 -3.09 3.00 6.27
C ILE A 165 -2.63 1.57 5.97
N THR A 166 -2.49 1.21 4.69
CA THR A 166 -2.09 -0.14 4.27
C THR A 166 -0.76 -0.56 4.87
N ILE A 167 0.29 0.24 4.71
CA ILE A 167 1.62 -0.15 5.19
C ILE A 167 1.64 -0.25 6.71
N ASN A 168 1.00 0.67 7.43
CA ASN A 168 0.99 0.67 8.88
C ASN A 168 0.09 -0.42 9.46
N TYR A 169 -0.98 -0.80 8.74
CA TYR A 169 -1.79 -1.96 9.07
C TYR A 169 -0.98 -3.26 8.94
N LEU A 170 -0.29 -3.43 7.81
CA LEU A 170 0.50 -4.64 7.53
C LEU A 170 1.73 -4.76 8.43
N LEU A 171 2.35 -3.64 8.81
CA LEU A 171 3.44 -3.60 9.80
C LEU A 171 2.95 -3.79 11.25
N GLY A 172 1.64 -3.69 11.50
CA GLY A 172 1.05 -3.78 12.83
C GLY A 172 1.24 -2.53 13.68
N SER A 173 1.63 -1.40 13.09
CA SER A 173 1.95 -0.14 13.76
C SER A 173 0.76 0.46 14.54
N PHE A 174 -0.47 0.16 14.14
CA PHE A 174 -1.67 0.67 14.82
C PHE A 174 -2.02 -0.06 16.11
N LYS A 175 -1.44 -1.23 16.39
CA LYS A 175 -1.77 -1.98 17.60
C LYS A 175 -0.97 -1.42 18.78
N GLN A 176 -1.67 -1.05 19.86
CA GLN A 176 -1.00 -0.79 21.14
C GLN A 176 -0.31 -2.06 21.62
N VAL A 177 1.00 -2.11 21.47
CA VAL A 177 1.80 -3.13 22.13
C VAL A 177 1.75 -2.83 23.64
N SER A 178 1.13 -3.69 24.44
CA SER A 178 1.14 -3.56 25.90
C SER A 178 2.42 -4.17 26.50
N GLY A 179 2.92 -3.58 27.58
CA GLY A 179 4.05 -4.11 28.37
C GLY A 179 5.46 -3.84 27.78
N TRP A 180 6.40 -4.74 28.08
CA TRP A 180 7.85 -4.57 27.85
C TRP A 180 8.23 -4.47 26.36
N LYS A 181 7.35 -4.93 25.44
CA LYS A 181 7.54 -4.82 23.99
C LYS A 181 7.35 -3.40 23.46
N LYS A 182 6.55 -2.54 24.12
CA LYS A 182 6.45 -1.08 23.82
C LYS A 182 7.77 -0.37 24.11
N LEU A 183 8.43 -0.76 25.20
CA LEU A 183 9.73 -0.23 25.60
C LEU A 183 10.80 -0.55 24.55
N LEU A 184 10.84 -1.77 24.03
CA LEU A 184 11.78 -2.17 22.98
C LEU A 184 11.52 -1.50 21.61
N HIS A 185 10.25 -1.29 21.24
CA HIS A 185 9.90 -0.61 19.97
C HIS A 185 10.20 0.90 20.03
N SER A 186 9.87 1.55 21.15
CA SER A 186 10.18 2.98 21.40
C SER A 186 11.68 3.28 21.47
N LEU A 187 12.52 2.28 21.73
CA LEU A 187 13.98 2.43 21.75
C LEU A 187 14.61 2.38 20.35
N LYS A 188 13.88 1.98 19.29
CA LYS A 188 14.40 1.83 17.92
C LYS A 188 13.87 2.86 16.92
N SER A 189 12.67 3.41 17.08
CA SER A 189 12.10 4.41 16.16
C SER A 189 11.51 5.60 16.93
N THR A 190 11.70 6.80 16.39
CA THR A 190 11.19 8.07 16.94
C THR A 190 9.75 8.40 16.51
N SER A 191 9.17 7.60 15.60
CA SER A 191 7.78 7.70 15.13
C SER A 191 7.05 6.38 15.35
N GLU A 192 5.80 6.45 15.78
CA GLU A 192 4.95 5.27 16.00
C GLU A 192 4.42 4.66 14.69
N THR A 193 4.43 5.42 13.60
CA THR A 193 3.99 4.97 12.27
C THR A 193 5.06 5.28 11.22
N SER A 194 5.11 4.47 10.17
CA SER A 194 5.95 4.72 9.00
C SER A 194 5.24 5.67 8.04
N GLY A 195 6.00 6.57 7.41
CA GLY A 195 5.52 7.33 6.27
C GLY A 195 5.35 6.45 5.03
N ALA A 196 4.54 6.89 4.08
CA ALA A 196 4.27 6.22 2.81
C ALA A 196 4.74 7.10 1.65
N LEU A 197 5.46 6.49 0.71
CA LEU A 197 5.86 7.08 -0.56
C LEU A 197 5.31 6.20 -1.68
N ASP A 198 4.43 6.75 -2.50
CA ASP A 198 3.82 6.05 -3.63
C ASP A 198 4.25 6.73 -4.93
N LEU A 199 4.70 5.95 -5.92
CA LEU A 199 5.04 6.45 -7.24
C LEU A 199 4.28 5.67 -8.30
N GLY A 200 3.35 6.36 -8.97
CA GLY A 200 2.64 5.86 -10.14
C GLY A 200 3.24 6.37 -11.46
N GLY A 201 2.54 6.08 -12.56
CA GLY A 201 2.86 6.64 -13.87
C GLY A 201 2.50 8.12 -13.99
N ALA A 202 1.41 8.55 -13.34
CA ALA A 202 0.87 9.91 -13.48
C ALA A 202 0.88 10.81 -12.24
N SER A 203 1.07 10.27 -11.04
CA SER A 203 1.32 11.06 -9.83
C SER A 203 2.29 10.35 -8.89
N THR A 204 2.75 11.09 -7.89
CA THR A 204 3.50 10.59 -6.74
C THR A 204 2.91 11.17 -5.46
N GLN A 205 2.96 10.42 -4.37
CA GLN A 205 2.38 10.77 -3.09
C GLN A 205 3.41 10.62 -1.98
N ILE A 206 3.29 11.51 -1.00
CA ILE A 206 4.01 11.45 0.27
C ILE A 206 3.02 11.66 1.41
N THR A 207 3.02 10.75 2.37
CA THR A 207 2.05 10.73 3.45
C THR A 207 2.70 10.29 4.76
N PHE A 208 2.63 11.09 5.81
CA PHE A 208 3.21 10.74 7.12
C PHE A 208 2.61 11.56 8.26
N VAL A 209 2.78 11.10 9.49
CA VAL A 209 2.35 11.85 10.69
C VAL A 209 3.40 12.93 10.99
N SER A 210 2.98 14.19 11.00
CA SER A 210 3.82 15.32 11.40
C SER A 210 3.68 15.59 12.90
N LYS A 211 4.77 16.02 13.56
CA LYS A 211 4.74 16.49 14.97
C LYS A 211 4.47 17.99 15.12
N GLU A 212 4.32 18.70 14.01
CA GLU A 212 4.01 20.13 14.04
C GLU A 212 2.59 20.36 14.62
N VAL A 213 2.52 21.16 15.68
CA VAL A 213 1.27 21.44 16.42
C VAL A 213 0.27 22.22 15.57
N SER A 214 0.77 23.05 14.65
CA SER A 214 -0.02 23.81 13.69
C SER A 214 0.54 23.59 12.28
N SER A 215 -0.24 22.96 11.40
CA SER A 215 0.16 22.79 9.99
C SER A 215 0.10 24.13 9.27
N GLU A 216 1.16 24.46 8.54
CA GLU A 216 1.18 25.62 7.65
C GLU A 216 0.35 25.41 6.36
N SER A 217 -0.04 24.16 6.09
CA SER A 217 -0.99 23.81 5.03
C SER A 217 -2.11 22.90 5.57
N PRO A 218 -3.15 23.46 6.21
CA PRO A 218 -4.29 22.69 6.73
C PRO A 218 -5.00 21.86 5.67
N GLU A 219 -5.00 22.31 4.41
CA GLU A 219 -5.58 21.60 3.26
C GLU A 219 -4.88 20.28 2.95
N ASN A 220 -3.60 20.12 3.30
CA ASN A 220 -2.86 18.87 3.14
C ASN A 220 -2.90 17.97 4.39
N GLN A 221 -3.75 18.32 5.36
CA GLN A 221 -3.83 17.62 6.62
C GLN A 221 -5.13 16.84 6.75
N LEU A 222 -5.01 15.55 7.06
CA LEU A 222 -6.12 14.66 7.32
C LEU A 222 -6.09 14.16 8.77
N TYR A 223 -7.28 14.01 9.34
CA TYR A 223 -7.47 13.52 10.70
C TYR A 223 -8.16 12.16 10.65
N PHE A 224 -7.54 11.17 11.27
CA PHE A 224 -8.06 9.81 11.36
C PHE A 224 -8.10 9.35 12.80
N ARG A 225 -9.17 8.65 13.19
CA ARG A 225 -9.21 7.89 14.43
C ARG A 225 -9.14 6.40 14.11
N LEU A 226 -8.02 5.77 14.41
CA LEU A 226 -7.75 4.36 14.09
C LEU A 226 -7.36 3.64 15.39
N TYR A 227 -8.09 2.58 15.75
CA TYR A 227 -7.84 1.75 16.93
C TYR A 227 -7.74 2.55 18.25
N GLY A 228 -8.69 3.46 18.50
CA GLY A 228 -8.78 4.27 19.71
C GLY A 228 -7.84 5.48 19.74
N LYS A 229 -7.07 5.72 18.67
CA LYS A 229 -6.06 6.78 18.61
C LYS A 229 -6.27 7.73 17.44
N ASP A 230 -6.08 9.01 17.71
CA ASP A 230 -6.14 10.07 16.71
C ASP A 230 -4.78 10.26 16.04
N TYR A 231 -4.79 10.37 14.71
CA TYR A 231 -3.64 10.58 13.86
C TYR A 231 -3.86 11.82 13.01
N GLN A 232 -2.90 12.74 13.07
CA GLN A 232 -2.85 13.93 12.23
C GLN A 232 -1.82 13.68 11.13
N VAL A 233 -2.32 13.38 9.94
CA VAL A 233 -1.53 12.89 8.81
C VAL A 233 -1.39 13.99 7.77
N TYR A 234 -0.15 14.36 7.46
CA TYR A 234 0.14 15.16 6.26
C TYR A 234 0.07 14.24 5.04
N THR A 235 -0.59 14.68 3.98
CA THR A 235 -0.64 13.98 2.70
C THR A 235 -0.67 14.95 1.54
N HIS A 236 0.16 14.70 0.53
CA HIS A 236 0.11 15.45 -0.71
C HIS A 236 0.32 14.54 -1.92
N SER A 237 -0.37 14.87 -3.01
CA SER A 237 -0.29 14.16 -4.29
C SER A 237 0.15 15.12 -5.38
N PHE A 238 1.34 14.90 -5.93
CA PHE A 238 1.86 15.68 -7.05
C PHE A 238 1.38 15.07 -8.37
N LEU A 239 0.25 15.56 -8.88
CA LEU A 239 -0.23 15.21 -10.22
C LEU A 239 0.81 15.65 -11.28
N CYS A 240 0.98 14.87 -12.34
CA CYS A 240 2.02 15.01 -13.36
C CYS A 240 3.45 14.65 -12.93
N TYR A 241 3.69 14.33 -11.65
CA TYR A 241 5.00 13.89 -11.14
C TYR A 241 5.05 12.36 -10.93
N GLY A 242 4.15 11.62 -11.55
CA GLY A 242 4.39 10.19 -11.77
C GLY A 242 5.48 10.02 -12.84
N LYS A 243 6.19 8.90 -12.83
CA LYS A 243 7.39 8.72 -13.66
C LYS A 243 7.13 8.90 -15.17
N ASP A 244 5.98 8.42 -15.67
CA ASP A 244 5.65 8.48 -17.10
C ASP A 244 5.41 9.94 -17.51
N GLN A 245 4.68 10.69 -16.67
CA GLN A 245 4.35 12.09 -16.92
C GLN A 245 5.55 13.01 -16.69
N ALA A 246 6.41 12.71 -15.72
CA ALA A 246 7.65 13.44 -15.52
C ALA A 246 8.61 13.30 -16.71
N LEU A 247 8.66 12.12 -17.34
CA LEU A 247 9.40 11.92 -18.59
C LEU A 247 8.82 12.81 -19.70
N GLN A 248 7.49 12.85 -19.87
CA GLN A 248 6.86 13.75 -20.85
C GLN A 248 7.17 15.22 -20.55
N GLN A 249 7.11 15.65 -19.29
CA GLN A 249 7.45 17.02 -18.89
C GLN A 249 8.92 17.37 -19.18
N LYS A 250 9.86 16.45 -18.89
CA LYS A 250 11.29 16.63 -19.20
C LYS A 250 11.50 16.81 -20.70
N LEU A 251 10.92 15.92 -21.50
CA LEU A 251 11.00 15.98 -22.96
C LEU A 251 10.41 17.30 -23.49
N ALA A 252 9.27 17.73 -22.97
CA ALA A 252 8.63 18.99 -23.36
C ALA A 252 9.52 20.20 -23.06
N ARG A 253 10.20 20.19 -21.90
CA ARG A 253 11.14 21.24 -21.51
C ARG A 253 12.41 21.23 -22.38
N ASP A 254 12.99 20.07 -22.65
CA ASP A 254 14.22 19.93 -23.44
C ASP A 254 13.97 20.35 -24.91
N LEU A 255 12.79 20.04 -25.45
CA LEU A 255 12.32 20.55 -26.74
C LEU A 255 12.28 22.09 -26.77
N GLN A 256 11.76 22.73 -25.72
CA GLN A 256 11.67 24.19 -25.67
C GLN A 256 13.02 24.88 -25.70
N ALA A 257 14.02 24.30 -25.01
CA ALA A 257 15.39 24.81 -25.04
C ALA A 257 16.04 24.67 -26.43
N SER A 258 15.54 23.74 -27.25
CA SER A 258 16.09 23.39 -28.56
C SER A 258 15.34 24.04 -29.75
N ILE A 259 14.34 24.91 -29.50
CA ILE A 259 13.52 25.55 -30.55
C ILE A 259 14.37 26.37 -31.55
N SER A 260 15.53 26.86 -31.12
CA SER A 260 16.45 27.60 -32.00
C SER A 260 17.18 26.73 -33.02
N THR A 261 17.07 25.40 -32.93
CA THR A 261 17.65 24.46 -33.90
C THR A 261 16.53 23.76 -34.70
N PRO A 262 16.53 23.83 -36.04
CA PRO A 262 15.48 23.26 -36.90
C PRO A 262 15.48 21.72 -36.96
N SER A 263 16.17 21.03 -36.06
CA SER A 263 16.27 19.57 -36.05
C SER A 263 15.05 18.96 -35.37
N SER A 264 14.41 18.00 -36.05
CA SER A 264 13.39 17.12 -35.45
C SER A 264 13.99 16.02 -34.56
N SER A 265 15.33 15.97 -34.41
CA SER A 265 16.05 15.00 -33.59
C SER A 265 16.62 15.62 -32.31
N VAL A 266 16.40 14.96 -31.18
CA VAL A 266 16.93 15.30 -29.86
C VAL A 266 17.75 14.14 -29.30
N LEU A 267 18.98 14.45 -28.90
CA LEU A 267 19.80 13.56 -28.09
C LEU A 267 19.34 13.67 -26.63
N ASP A 268 18.95 12.54 -26.05
CA ASP A 268 18.44 12.49 -24.69
C ASP A 268 19.36 11.65 -23.78
N PRO A 269 19.94 12.28 -22.74
CA PRO A 269 20.86 11.60 -21.82
C PRO A 269 20.20 10.51 -20.98
N CYS A 270 18.87 10.54 -20.82
CA CYS A 270 18.13 9.61 -19.98
C CYS A 270 17.79 8.27 -20.66
N PHE A 271 18.14 8.10 -21.94
CA PHE A 271 17.98 6.85 -22.67
C PHE A 271 19.33 6.25 -23.04
N HIS A 272 19.39 4.92 -23.09
CA HIS A 272 20.60 4.17 -23.45
C HIS A 272 21.10 4.52 -24.85
N ARG A 273 22.43 4.54 -25.03
CA ARG A 273 23.03 4.79 -26.34
C ARG A 273 22.53 3.80 -27.40
N GLY A 274 22.07 4.31 -28.53
CA GLY A 274 21.49 3.52 -29.63
C GLY A 274 20.01 3.16 -29.45
N TYR A 275 19.37 3.60 -28.37
CA TYR A 275 17.92 3.62 -28.28
C TYR A 275 17.35 4.71 -29.17
N GLN A 276 16.25 4.42 -29.87
CA GLN A 276 15.54 5.39 -30.71
C GLN A 276 14.04 5.31 -30.46
N ARG A 277 13.37 6.47 -30.42
CA ARG A 277 11.92 6.57 -30.28
C ARG A 277 11.38 7.74 -31.08
N THR A 278 10.24 7.56 -31.75
CA THR A 278 9.52 8.66 -32.40
C THR A 278 8.27 9.01 -31.60
N ILE A 279 8.02 10.31 -31.42
CA ILE A 279 6.83 10.84 -30.75
C ILE A 279 6.06 11.74 -31.72
N ASN A 280 4.74 11.56 -31.77
CA ASN A 280 3.85 12.49 -32.47
C ASN A 280 3.61 13.74 -31.61
N ILE A 281 3.95 14.92 -32.13
CA ILE A 281 3.85 16.20 -31.43
C ILE A 281 2.39 16.55 -31.09
N SER A 282 1.42 16.21 -31.96
CA SER A 282 0.01 16.54 -31.69
C SER A 282 -0.53 15.76 -30.50
N ASP A 283 -0.14 14.50 -30.35
CA ASP A 283 -0.60 13.67 -29.23
C ASP A 283 0.18 13.99 -27.96
N PHE A 284 1.47 14.28 -28.09
CA PHE A 284 2.34 14.68 -26.99
C PHE A 284 1.76 15.88 -26.22
N PHE A 285 1.36 16.95 -26.91
CA PHE A 285 0.84 18.17 -26.29
C PHE A 285 -0.67 18.18 -26.00
N LYS A 286 -1.41 17.10 -26.28
CA LYS A 286 -2.79 16.93 -25.76
C LYS A 286 -2.78 16.65 -24.25
N ASN A 287 -1.72 15.99 -23.80
CA ASN A 287 -1.53 15.64 -22.41
C ASN A 287 -1.52 16.90 -21.51
N PRO A 288 -2.42 17.00 -20.51
CA PRO A 288 -2.49 18.15 -19.59
C PRO A 288 -1.18 18.45 -18.86
N CYS A 289 -0.30 17.47 -18.68
CA CYS A 289 1.00 17.67 -18.05
C CYS A 289 2.01 18.42 -18.93
N THR A 290 1.72 18.58 -20.22
CA THR A 290 2.63 19.23 -21.18
C THR A 290 1.96 20.33 -22.00
N SER A 291 0.63 20.48 -21.92
CA SER A 291 -0.17 21.42 -22.73
C SER A 291 0.35 22.86 -22.68
N ASP A 292 0.73 23.32 -21.50
CA ASP A 292 1.20 24.70 -21.26
C ASP A 292 2.58 24.97 -21.88
N LYS A 293 3.23 23.91 -22.36
CA LYS A 293 4.53 23.96 -23.03
C LYS A 293 4.39 23.97 -24.56
N LYS A 294 3.17 23.94 -25.09
CA LYS A 294 2.90 23.94 -26.54
C LYS A 294 3.32 25.27 -27.17
N LYS A 295 4.40 25.21 -27.96
CA LYS A 295 4.77 26.24 -28.94
C LYS A 295 4.60 25.65 -30.34
N GLN A 296 4.45 26.51 -31.36
CA GLN A 296 4.42 26.07 -32.74
C GLN A 296 5.80 25.50 -33.10
N LEU A 297 5.91 24.17 -33.11
CA LEU A 297 7.11 23.48 -33.54
C LEU A 297 7.09 23.32 -35.07
N PRO A 298 8.24 23.43 -35.76
CA PRO A 298 8.31 23.34 -37.23
C PRO A 298 8.20 21.90 -37.76
N PHE A 299 7.93 20.91 -36.90
CA PHE A 299 7.86 19.50 -37.23
C PHE A 299 6.66 18.82 -36.54
N SER A 300 6.13 17.76 -37.17
CA SER A 300 5.02 16.95 -36.66
C SER A 300 5.46 15.77 -35.81
N GLN A 301 6.72 15.36 -35.93
CA GLN A 301 7.31 14.22 -35.22
C GLN A 301 8.64 14.62 -34.59
N LEU A 302 8.86 14.13 -33.37
CA LEU A 302 10.12 14.22 -32.64
C LEU A 302 10.81 12.87 -32.68
N TYR A 303 12.08 12.85 -33.09
CA TYR A 303 12.97 11.71 -33.02
C TYR A 303 13.86 11.86 -31.78
N ILE A 304 13.83 10.87 -30.91
CA ILE A 304 14.67 10.81 -29.72
C ILE A 304 15.73 9.76 -29.96
N GLU A 305 16.98 10.11 -29.72
CA GLU A 305 18.12 9.19 -29.71
C GLU A 305 18.80 9.22 -28.33
N GLY A 306 19.08 8.06 -27.77
CA GLY A 306 19.70 7.97 -26.45
C GLY A 306 21.20 8.29 -26.44
N GLU A 307 21.63 9.07 -25.45
CA GLU A 307 23.03 9.44 -25.22
C GLU A 307 23.65 8.61 -24.07
N GLY A 308 22.87 8.19 -23.07
CA GLY A 308 23.31 7.32 -21.98
C GLY A 308 24.18 8.03 -20.92
N ASP A 309 23.91 9.30 -20.65
CA ASP A 309 24.65 10.12 -19.68
C ASP A 309 23.79 10.37 -18.41
N TYR A 310 24.11 9.64 -17.34
CA TYR A 310 23.37 9.75 -16.09
C TYR A 310 23.43 11.16 -15.46
N GLN A 311 24.59 11.82 -15.50
CA GLN A 311 24.78 13.10 -14.83
C GLN A 311 23.94 14.18 -15.52
N LYS A 312 24.01 14.26 -16.85
CA LYS A 312 23.20 15.17 -17.65
C LYS A 312 21.71 14.84 -17.57
N CYS A 313 21.37 13.55 -17.47
CA CYS A 313 19.99 13.12 -17.23
C CYS A 313 19.45 13.65 -15.90
N ARG A 314 20.20 13.45 -14.80
CA ARG A 314 19.84 13.92 -13.46
C ARG A 314 19.69 15.45 -13.43
N GLU A 315 20.60 16.19 -14.05
CA GLU A 315 20.52 17.65 -14.16
C GLU A 315 19.27 18.11 -14.92
N ASN A 316 18.89 17.42 -16.01
CA ASN A 316 17.66 17.74 -16.75
C ASN A 316 16.41 17.41 -15.95
N ILE A 317 16.41 16.32 -15.20
CA ILE A 317 15.32 15.95 -14.31
C ILE A 317 15.15 16.95 -13.17
N GLN A 318 16.25 17.39 -12.54
CA GLN A 318 16.21 18.33 -11.41
C GLN A 318 15.52 19.65 -11.77
N LYS A 319 15.59 20.07 -13.04
CA LYS A 319 14.89 21.27 -13.55
C LYS A 319 13.36 21.15 -13.49
N LEU A 320 12.80 19.95 -13.30
CA LEU A 320 11.36 19.76 -13.12
C LEU A 320 10.87 20.25 -11.76
N PHE A 321 11.74 20.30 -10.75
CA PHE A 321 11.37 20.67 -9.38
C PHE A 321 11.68 22.16 -9.15
N ASP A 322 10.65 23.01 -9.25
CA ASP A 322 10.84 24.44 -8.96
C ASP A 322 10.96 24.67 -7.44
N LYS A 323 12.12 25.15 -7.01
CA LYS A 323 12.39 25.50 -5.60
C LYS A 323 12.55 26.99 -5.36
N THR A 324 12.30 27.82 -6.38
CA THR A 324 12.59 29.27 -6.31
C THR A 324 11.65 30.01 -5.36
N ASN A 325 10.41 29.56 -5.24
CA ASN A 325 9.40 30.17 -4.38
C ASN A 325 8.90 29.16 -3.35
N CYS A 326 9.03 29.48 -2.06
CA CYS A 326 8.45 28.71 -0.96
C CYS A 326 7.76 29.69 0.01
N PRO A 327 6.42 29.74 0.02
CA PRO A 327 5.68 30.65 0.90
C PRO A 327 5.56 30.14 2.35
N TYR A 328 6.14 28.98 2.65
CA TYR A 328 6.07 28.29 3.94
C TYR A 328 7.47 28.17 4.57
N SER A 329 7.57 27.65 5.79
CA SER A 329 8.85 27.40 6.47
C SER A 329 9.75 26.43 5.71
N SER A 330 9.16 25.45 5.03
CA SER A 330 9.85 24.50 4.16
C SER A 330 8.88 23.98 3.10
N CYS A 331 9.43 23.71 1.91
CA CYS A 331 8.67 23.18 0.79
C CYS A 331 9.39 21.97 0.22
N SER A 332 8.61 21.13 -0.45
CA SER A 332 9.11 20.11 -1.37
C SER A 332 9.58 20.80 -2.66
N PHE A 333 8.65 21.05 -3.57
CA PHE A 333 8.83 21.77 -4.82
C PHE A 333 7.50 22.41 -5.27
N ASN A 334 7.57 23.33 -6.22
CA ASN A 334 6.47 24.15 -6.73
C ASN A 334 5.72 24.91 -5.64
N GLY A 335 6.43 25.37 -4.61
CA GLY A 335 5.85 26.09 -3.48
C GLY A 335 4.93 25.25 -2.59
N ILE A 336 4.97 23.92 -2.67
CA ILE A 336 4.14 23.03 -1.85
C ILE A 336 4.82 22.77 -0.51
N TYR A 337 4.14 23.13 0.58
CA TYR A 337 4.60 22.85 1.95
C TYR A 337 4.96 21.38 2.15
N LEU A 338 6.10 21.12 2.78
CA LEU A 338 6.51 19.79 3.22
C LEU A 338 6.98 19.90 4.67
N PRO A 339 6.30 19.29 5.65
CA PRO A 339 6.79 19.26 7.03
C PRO A 339 8.15 18.56 7.12
N PRO A 340 8.96 18.83 8.17
CA PRO A 340 10.20 18.11 8.40
C PRO A 340 9.97 16.59 8.43
N LEU A 341 10.80 15.84 7.71
CA LEU A 341 10.68 14.38 7.62
C LEU A 341 10.94 13.69 8.96
N GLN A 342 10.07 12.75 9.34
CA GLN A 342 10.14 12.03 10.61
C GLN A 342 9.86 10.54 10.45
N GLY A 343 10.59 9.73 11.21
CA GLY A 343 10.47 8.28 11.17
C GLY A 343 10.94 7.65 9.86
N ASP A 344 10.65 6.36 9.73
CA ASP A 344 10.96 5.56 8.55
C ASP A 344 9.82 5.65 7.52
N PHE A 345 10.14 5.45 6.25
CA PHE A 345 9.22 5.56 5.12
C PHE A 345 9.21 4.27 4.29
N GLY A 346 8.03 3.73 4.05
CA GLY A 346 7.80 2.67 3.07
C GLY A 346 7.57 3.27 1.68
N ALA A 347 8.46 2.98 0.73
CA ALA A 347 8.36 3.39 -0.66
C ALA A 347 7.94 2.22 -1.56
N PHE A 348 6.77 2.30 -2.18
CA PHE A 348 6.15 1.20 -2.91
C PHE A 348 5.75 1.59 -4.34
N SER A 349 5.01 0.72 -5.03
CA SER A 349 4.68 0.87 -6.45
C SER A 349 5.94 1.02 -7.30
N ALA A 350 6.04 2.02 -8.18
CA ALA A 350 7.18 2.16 -9.08
C ALA A 350 8.49 2.47 -8.34
N PHE A 351 8.46 3.02 -7.11
CA PHE A 351 9.67 3.12 -6.28
C PHE A 351 10.28 1.74 -6.07
N TYR A 352 9.47 0.77 -5.65
CA TYR A 352 9.92 -0.61 -5.44
C TYR A 352 10.30 -1.29 -6.75
N PHE A 353 9.43 -1.29 -7.77
CA PHE A 353 9.69 -2.07 -8.99
C PHE A 353 10.95 -1.61 -9.75
N VAL A 354 11.23 -0.31 -9.77
CA VAL A 354 12.45 0.24 -10.42
C VAL A 354 13.68 -0.12 -9.59
N MET A 355 13.65 0.10 -8.27
CA MET A 355 14.79 -0.22 -7.41
C MET A 355 15.05 -1.73 -7.37
N ASN A 356 14.00 -2.55 -7.39
CA ASN A 356 14.11 -4.01 -7.42
C ASN A 356 14.74 -4.50 -8.72
N PHE A 357 14.34 -3.94 -9.87
CA PHE A 357 14.95 -4.25 -11.16
C PHE A 357 16.46 -3.98 -11.17
N LEU A 358 16.88 -2.88 -10.53
CA LEU A 358 18.29 -2.49 -10.39
C LEU A 358 19.03 -3.24 -9.26
N ASN A 359 18.37 -4.18 -8.57
CA ASN A 359 18.90 -4.90 -7.42
C ASN A 359 19.34 -3.96 -6.27
N LEU A 360 18.52 -2.93 -6.02
CA LEU A 360 18.70 -1.89 -5.01
C LEU A 360 17.68 -2.00 -3.85
N THR A 361 16.93 -3.10 -3.80
CA THR A 361 16.08 -3.49 -2.68
C THR A 361 16.86 -4.41 -1.73
N SER A 362 16.54 -4.38 -0.44
CA SER A 362 17.20 -5.19 0.57
C SER A 362 16.29 -5.39 1.78
N GLU A 363 16.17 -6.63 2.24
CA GLU A 363 15.36 -7.00 3.40
C GLU A 363 16.06 -6.70 4.73
N SER A 364 17.41 -6.70 4.75
CA SER A 364 18.18 -6.58 6.00
C SER A 364 18.48 -5.13 6.39
N SER A 365 18.78 -4.27 5.40
CA SER A 365 19.15 -2.88 5.62
C SER A 365 19.04 -2.07 4.32
N PRO A 366 18.67 -0.78 4.37
CA PRO A 366 18.63 0.07 3.18
C PRO A 366 19.98 0.12 2.46
N VAL A 367 19.93 0.23 1.12
CA VAL A 367 21.13 0.33 0.30
C VAL A 367 21.71 1.76 0.41
N PRO A 368 23.01 1.93 0.70
CA PRO A 368 23.64 3.25 0.77
C PRO A 368 23.47 4.08 -0.51
N LEU A 369 23.20 5.39 -0.36
CA LEU A 369 22.89 6.29 -1.48
C LEU A 369 23.99 6.30 -2.56
N ASN A 370 25.26 6.27 -2.17
CA ASN A 370 26.38 6.19 -3.10
C ASN A 370 26.36 4.94 -3.99
N LYS A 371 25.91 3.78 -3.47
CA LYS A 371 25.77 2.53 -4.23
C LYS A 371 24.57 2.61 -5.16
N VAL A 372 23.47 3.23 -4.74
CA VAL A 372 22.29 3.50 -5.57
C VAL A 372 22.67 4.35 -6.78
N ILE A 373 23.35 5.48 -6.54
CA ILE A 373 23.84 6.39 -7.59
C ILE A 373 24.74 5.64 -8.60
N ARG A 374 25.79 4.96 -8.12
CA ARG A 374 26.73 4.24 -9.01
C ARG A 374 26.05 3.14 -9.82
N THR A 375 25.05 2.47 -9.26
CA THR A 375 24.33 1.40 -9.96
C THR A 375 23.48 1.96 -11.10
N ILE A 376 22.76 3.06 -10.86
CA ILE A 376 21.97 3.73 -11.89
C ILE A 376 22.87 4.30 -12.97
N GLU A 377 23.96 4.97 -12.58
CA GLU A 377 24.96 5.52 -13.50
C GLU A 377 25.54 4.44 -14.42
N SER A 378 26.00 3.33 -13.83
CA SER A 378 26.52 2.19 -14.58
C SER A 378 25.48 1.55 -15.50
N PHE A 379 24.20 1.52 -15.09
CA PHE A 379 23.13 0.98 -15.91
C PHE A 379 22.84 1.88 -17.12
N CYS A 380 22.72 3.19 -16.90
CA CYS A 380 22.47 4.18 -17.95
C CYS A 380 23.54 4.17 -19.06
N ALA A 381 24.81 3.98 -18.69
CA ALA A 381 25.94 3.96 -19.62
C ALA A 381 25.96 2.75 -20.58
N ARG A 382 25.13 1.72 -20.34
CA ARG A 382 25.10 0.51 -21.18
C ARG A 382 24.46 0.80 -22.54
N PRO A 383 25.03 0.26 -23.64
CA PRO A 383 24.39 0.32 -24.96
C PRO A 383 23.02 -0.37 -24.98
N TRP A 384 22.08 0.18 -25.73
CA TRP A 384 20.71 -0.32 -25.77
C TRP A 384 20.61 -1.81 -26.18
N GLN A 385 21.45 -2.23 -27.12
CA GLN A 385 21.45 -3.62 -27.59
C GLN A 385 21.89 -4.61 -26.50
N GLU A 386 22.83 -4.22 -25.63
CA GLU A 386 23.24 -5.06 -24.50
C GLU A 386 22.14 -5.15 -23.46
N VAL A 387 21.46 -4.04 -23.17
CA VAL A 387 20.33 -4.00 -22.24
C VAL A 387 19.19 -4.90 -22.73
N LYS A 388 18.76 -4.77 -23.99
CA LYS A 388 17.74 -5.65 -24.59
C LYS A 388 18.15 -7.13 -24.54
N THR A 389 19.42 -7.42 -24.81
CA THR A 389 19.92 -8.81 -24.83
C THR A 389 19.92 -9.43 -23.44
N ALA A 390 20.24 -8.64 -22.41
CA ALA A 390 20.28 -9.07 -21.02
C ALA A 390 18.90 -9.26 -20.39
N TYR A 391 17.88 -8.50 -20.83
CA TYR A 391 16.54 -8.47 -20.22
C TYR A 391 15.43 -8.77 -21.23
N ARG A 392 15.54 -9.89 -21.95
CA ARG A 392 14.62 -10.26 -23.06
C ARG A 392 13.16 -10.44 -22.65
N ASP A 393 12.92 -10.82 -21.40
CA ASP A 393 11.58 -11.11 -20.88
C ASP A 393 10.82 -9.84 -20.46
N ILE A 394 11.51 -8.69 -20.40
CA ILE A 394 10.90 -7.42 -20.04
C ILE A 394 10.44 -6.71 -21.32
N LYS A 395 9.15 -6.34 -21.37
CA LYS A 395 8.61 -5.56 -22.49
C LYS A 395 9.43 -4.29 -22.68
N GLU A 396 9.82 -4.02 -23.93
CA GLU A 396 10.68 -2.88 -24.31
C GLU A 396 10.19 -1.55 -23.74
N LYS A 397 8.86 -1.33 -23.72
CA LYS A 397 8.24 -0.12 -23.14
C LYS A 397 8.65 0.18 -21.68
N TYR A 398 8.92 -0.86 -20.88
CA TYR A 398 9.39 -0.68 -19.50
C TYR A 398 10.92 -0.64 -19.46
N LEU A 399 11.56 -1.53 -20.21
CA LEU A 399 13.01 -1.68 -20.21
C LEU A 399 13.73 -0.40 -20.64
N SER A 400 13.21 0.30 -21.66
CA SER A 400 13.78 1.54 -22.18
C SER A 400 13.76 2.70 -21.18
N GLU A 401 12.91 2.62 -20.14
CA GLU A 401 12.67 3.73 -19.22
C GLU A 401 13.40 3.57 -17.87
N TYR A 402 14.10 2.46 -17.61
CA TYR A 402 14.72 2.24 -16.28
C TYR A 402 15.87 3.21 -15.98
N CYS A 403 16.64 3.66 -16.98
CA CYS A 403 17.65 4.70 -16.77
C CYS A 403 17.01 6.00 -16.28
N PHE A 404 16.05 6.53 -17.05
CA PHE A 404 15.25 7.69 -16.64
C PHE A 404 14.59 7.48 -15.28
N SER A 405 13.91 6.34 -15.07
CA SER A 405 13.11 6.10 -13.87
C SER A 405 13.98 6.02 -12.61
N GLY A 406 15.16 5.40 -12.70
CA GLY A 406 16.12 5.35 -11.60
C GLY A 406 16.65 6.74 -11.25
N ALA A 407 17.07 7.52 -12.25
CA ALA A 407 17.52 8.89 -12.06
C ALA A 407 16.38 9.79 -11.52
N TYR A 408 15.15 9.58 -11.99
CA TYR A 408 13.97 10.31 -11.56
C TYR A 408 13.62 10.05 -10.10
N ILE A 409 13.61 8.79 -9.68
CA ILE A 409 13.37 8.44 -8.28
C ILE A 409 14.41 9.07 -7.37
N LEU A 410 15.69 9.02 -7.74
CA LEU A 410 16.75 9.66 -6.95
C LEU A 410 16.52 11.17 -6.82
N SER A 411 16.29 11.86 -7.95
CA SER A 411 16.02 13.30 -7.92
C SER A 411 14.74 13.64 -7.16
N LEU A 412 13.68 12.83 -7.26
CA LEU A 412 12.44 13.07 -6.53
C LEU A 412 12.64 12.89 -5.02
N LEU A 413 13.34 11.83 -4.59
CA LEU A 413 13.57 11.59 -3.16
C LEU A 413 14.50 12.65 -2.56
N GLU A 414 15.63 12.93 -3.21
CA GLU A 414 16.65 13.84 -2.69
C GLU A 414 16.28 15.31 -2.90
N ASN A 415 15.91 15.68 -4.13
CA ASN A 415 15.58 17.07 -4.46
C ASN A 415 14.08 17.35 -4.32
N GLY A 416 13.18 16.39 -4.43
CA GLY A 416 11.75 16.67 -4.23
C GLY A 416 11.31 16.58 -2.77
N TYR A 417 11.72 15.51 -2.08
CA TYR A 417 11.25 15.17 -0.74
C TYR A 417 12.30 15.35 0.36
N GLU A 418 13.49 15.86 0.05
CA GLU A 418 14.56 16.16 1.02
C GLU A 418 15.16 14.92 1.72
N PHE A 419 15.14 13.74 1.06
CA PHE A 419 15.88 12.57 1.49
C PHE A 419 17.34 12.63 1.01
N THR A 420 18.18 13.30 1.80
CA THR A 420 19.62 13.47 1.60
C THR A 420 20.44 12.32 2.20
N ASP A 421 21.77 12.35 2.06
CA ASP A 421 22.69 11.36 2.67
C ASP A 421 22.41 11.11 4.17
N ASN A 422 21.98 12.14 4.90
CA ASN A 422 21.76 12.09 6.35
C ASN A 422 20.53 11.28 6.78
N ASN A 423 19.52 11.16 5.91
CA ASN A 423 18.24 10.51 6.24
C ASN A 423 17.80 9.47 5.19
N TRP A 424 18.60 9.22 4.15
CA TRP A 424 18.35 8.20 3.11
C TRP A 424 18.06 6.80 3.70
N GLN A 425 18.76 6.44 4.78
CA GLN A 425 18.58 5.15 5.47
C GLN A 425 17.20 4.96 6.12
N ARG A 426 16.34 5.99 6.10
CA ARG A 426 14.95 5.89 6.57
C ARG A 426 14.00 5.37 5.50
N ILE A 427 14.45 5.23 4.24
CA ILE A 427 13.61 4.73 3.15
C ILE A 427 13.75 3.22 3.02
N HIS A 428 12.62 2.52 3.06
CA HIS A 428 12.50 1.10 2.82
C HIS A 428 11.68 0.88 1.55
N PHE A 429 12.26 0.27 0.52
CA PHE A 429 11.56 -0.06 -0.71
C PHE A 429 10.74 -1.34 -0.53
N LEU A 430 9.41 -1.24 -0.54
CA LEU A 430 8.48 -2.31 -0.18
C LEU A 430 7.65 -2.74 -1.38
N GLY A 431 7.73 -4.03 -1.73
CA GLY A 431 6.82 -4.64 -2.71
C GLY A 431 5.61 -5.23 -2.00
N LYS A 432 5.88 -6.23 -1.16
CA LYS A 432 4.89 -6.88 -0.29
C LYS A 432 5.29 -6.76 1.18
N ILE A 433 4.30 -6.70 2.06
CA ILE A 433 4.47 -6.82 3.51
C ILE A 433 3.66 -8.04 3.95
N GLY A 434 4.36 -9.10 4.35
CA GLY A 434 3.74 -10.42 4.44
C GLY A 434 3.32 -10.93 3.06
N SER A 435 2.05 -11.31 2.90
CA SER A 435 1.51 -11.79 1.62
C SER A 435 0.81 -10.71 0.79
N SER A 436 0.63 -9.50 1.33
CA SER A 436 -0.15 -8.43 0.72
C SER A 436 0.75 -7.38 0.07
N ASP A 437 0.33 -6.87 -1.09
CA ASP A 437 1.00 -5.79 -1.79
C ASP A 437 0.90 -4.47 -1.01
N ALA A 438 1.98 -3.70 -1.02
CA ALA A 438 1.95 -2.32 -0.54
C ALA A 438 1.31 -1.43 -1.62
N GLY A 439 0.24 -0.74 -1.24
CA GLY A 439 -0.55 0.12 -2.13
C GLY A 439 -1.77 0.67 -1.40
N TRP A 440 -2.62 1.43 -2.07
CA TRP A 440 -3.78 2.06 -1.42
C TRP A 440 -4.99 1.11 -1.24
N THR A 441 -5.06 0.02 -2.01
CA THR A 441 -6.29 -0.79 -2.11
C THR A 441 -6.71 -1.49 -0.82
N LEU A 442 -5.75 -1.99 -0.02
CA LEU A 442 -6.07 -2.63 1.27
C LEU A 442 -6.63 -1.62 2.28
N GLY A 443 -6.00 -0.46 2.41
CA GLY A 443 -6.44 0.63 3.29
C GLY A 443 -7.82 1.13 2.89
N HIS A 444 -8.11 1.20 1.60
CA HIS A 444 -9.45 1.49 1.10
C HIS A 444 -10.45 0.39 1.48
N MET A 445 -10.12 -0.88 1.25
CA MET A 445 -10.97 -2.02 1.60
C MET A 445 -11.28 -2.04 3.11
N LEU A 446 -10.27 -1.80 3.95
CA LEU A 446 -10.40 -1.71 5.40
C LEU A 446 -11.35 -0.57 5.81
N ASN A 447 -11.31 0.58 5.14
CA ASN A 447 -12.23 1.68 5.38
C ASN A 447 -13.66 1.34 4.90
N LEU A 448 -13.81 0.87 3.66
CA LEU A 448 -15.10 0.55 3.03
C LEU A 448 -15.92 -0.47 3.83
N THR A 449 -15.24 -1.43 4.45
CA THR A 449 -15.87 -2.51 5.22
C THR A 449 -15.99 -2.20 6.71
N ASN A 450 -15.65 -0.97 7.14
CA ASN A 450 -15.55 -0.58 8.56
C ASN A 450 -14.68 -1.56 9.38
N MET A 451 -13.65 -2.14 8.75
CA MET A 451 -12.71 -3.05 9.39
C MET A 451 -11.58 -2.34 10.12
N ILE A 452 -11.45 -1.02 9.96
CA ILE A 452 -10.65 -0.20 10.87
C ILE A 452 -11.57 0.30 11.99
N PRO A 453 -11.54 -0.31 13.19
CA PRO A 453 -12.36 0.18 14.28
C PRO A 453 -11.81 1.54 14.75
N ALA A 454 -12.71 2.47 15.07
CA ALA A 454 -12.34 3.73 15.70
C ALA A 454 -11.94 3.55 17.17
N GLU A 455 -12.38 2.47 17.83
CA GLU A 455 -12.12 2.18 19.24
C GLU A 455 -11.39 0.83 19.42
N GLU A 456 -10.79 0.62 20.59
CA GLU A 456 -10.15 -0.65 20.92
C GLU A 456 -11.16 -1.82 21.05
N PRO A 457 -10.71 -3.07 20.80
CA PRO A 457 -11.48 -4.29 21.05
C PRO A 457 -12.19 -4.41 22.39
N ALA A 458 -13.32 -5.14 22.40
CA ALA A 458 -13.94 -5.60 23.64
C ALA A 458 -13.07 -6.70 24.28
N VAL A 459 -12.78 -6.57 25.57
CA VAL A 459 -11.96 -7.54 26.31
C VAL A 459 -12.74 -8.87 26.44
N PRO A 460 -12.10 -10.05 26.29
CA PRO A 460 -12.76 -11.33 26.55
C PRO A 460 -13.41 -11.35 27.94
N PRO A 461 -14.51 -12.11 28.12
CA PRO A 461 -15.34 -12.06 29.34
C PRO A 461 -14.57 -12.43 30.62
N LEU A 462 -13.46 -13.17 30.49
CA LEU A 462 -12.50 -13.46 31.55
C LEU A 462 -11.11 -13.02 31.13
N SER A 463 -10.43 -12.26 32.00
CA SER A 463 -9.00 -11.98 31.81
C SER A 463 -8.19 -13.29 31.84
N HIS A 464 -7.02 -13.31 31.21
CA HIS A 464 -6.12 -14.48 31.27
C HIS A 464 -5.83 -14.90 32.73
N GLY A 465 -5.67 -13.92 33.63
CA GLY A 465 -5.50 -14.19 35.07
C GLY A 465 -6.73 -14.84 35.70
N SER A 466 -7.93 -14.36 35.37
CA SER A 466 -9.20 -14.91 35.86
C SER A 466 -9.45 -16.33 35.33
N TYR A 467 -9.14 -16.59 34.05
CA TYR A 467 -9.24 -17.92 33.44
C TYR A 467 -8.30 -18.93 34.13
N VAL A 468 -7.02 -18.58 34.24
CA VAL A 468 -6.03 -19.43 34.92
C VAL A 468 -6.41 -19.63 36.39
N GLY A 469 -6.83 -18.57 37.07
CA GLY A 469 -7.29 -18.63 38.46
C GLY A 469 -8.48 -19.58 38.65
N LEU A 470 -9.47 -19.54 37.76
CA LEU A 470 -10.64 -20.42 37.81
C LEU A 470 -10.23 -21.89 37.55
N MET A 471 -9.37 -22.13 36.55
CA MET A 471 -8.84 -23.47 36.25
C MET A 471 -8.06 -24.06 37.42
N VAL A 472 -7.21 -23.26 38.06
CA VAL A 472 -6.43 -23.68 39.25
C VAL A 472 -7.36 -23.95 40.43
N LEU A 473 -8.31 -23.06 40.71
CA LEU A 473 -9.28 -23.22 41.80
C LEU A 473 -10.10 -24.51 41.65
N CYS A 474 -10.69 -24.74 40.47
CA CYS A 474 -11.49 -25.94 40.20
C CYS A 474 -10.65 -27.22 40.31
N SER A 475 -9.38 -27.18 39.88
CA SER A 475 -8.45 -28.30 40.02
C SER A 475 -8.11 -28.58 41.48
N LEU A 476 -7.87 -27.56 42.30
CA LEU A 476 -7.61 -27.69 43.73
C LEU A 476 -8.81 -28.25 44.50
N VAL A 477 -10.03 -27.84 44.14
CA VAL A 477 -11.28 -28.40 44.70
C VAL A 477 -11.41 -29.88 44.38
N LEU A 478 -11.09 -30.31 43.15
CA LEU A 478 -11.08 -31.73 42.78
C LEU A 478 -10.05 -32.54 43.57
N VAL A 479 -8.82 -32.04 43.68
CA VAL A 479 -7.74 -32.72 44.43
C VAL A 479 -8.10 -32.84 45.90
N SER A 480 -8.67 -31.80 46.51
CA SER A 480 -9.08 -31.83 47.92
C SER A 480 -10.27 -32.76 48.16
N VAL A 481 -11.26 -32.82 47.27
CA VAL A 481 -12.36 -33.80 47.32
C VAL A 481 -11.83 -35.23 47.20
N LEU A 482 -10.87 -35.49 46.31
CA LEU A 482 -10.23 -36.80 46.15
C LEU A 482 -9.39 -37.20 47.36
N LEU A 483 -8.60 -36.28 47.92
CA LEU A 483 -7.83 -36.50 49.15
C LEU A 483 -8.74 -36.79 50.34
N PHE A 484 -9.84 -36.05 50.48
CA PHE A 484 -10.79 -36.25 51.56
C PHE A 484 -11.53 -37.59 51.42
N ALA A 485 -11.92 -37.96 50.20
CA ALA A 485 -12.47 -39.28 49.90
C ALA A 485 -11.45 -40.39 50.19
N TRP A 486 -10.18 -40.21 49.79
CA TRP A 486 -9.10 -41.16 50.07
C TRP A 486 -8.87 -41.35 51.57
N LEU A 487 -8.85 -40.26 52.36
CA LEU A 487 -8.76 -40.31 53.83
C LEU A 487 -9.97 -40.99 54.49
N LEU A 488 -11.17 -40.85 53.91
CA LEU A 488 -12.38 -41.53 54.39
C LEU A 488 -12.36 -43.05 54.09
N PHE A 489 -11.80 -43.46 52.96
CA PHE A 489 -11.66 -44.87 52.55
C PHE A 489 -10.47 -45.56 53.24
N HIS A 490 -9.33 -44.88 53.32
CA HIS A 490 -8.19 -45.28 54.14
C HIS A 490 -8.37 -44.72 55.56
N LYS A 491 -9.26 -45.33 56.36
CA LYS A 491 -9.17 -45.11 57.81
C LYS A 491 -7.76 -45.51 58.26
N PRO A 492 -6.92 -44.58 58.76
CA PRO A 492 -5.64 -44.94 59.33
C PRO A 492 -5.93 -45.83 60.55
N LYS A 493 -5.24 -46.97 60.68
CA LYS A 493 -5.33 -47.87 61.86
C LYS A 493 -5.08 -47.14 63.20
N CYS A 494 -4.56 -45.91 63.17
CA CYS A 494 -4.33 -45.06 64.34
C CYS A 494 -5.61 -44.42 64.94
N LEU A 495 -6.72 -44.34 64.21
CA LEU A 495 -7.99 -43.77 64.71
C LEU A 495 -8.99 -44.84 65.21
N GLN A 496 -8.53 -46.08 65.37
CA GLN A 496 -9.29 -47.20 65.93
C GLN A 496 -8.97 -47.46 67.41
N LYS A 497 -8.46 -46.48 68.15
CA LYS A 497 -8.42 -46.57 69.62
C LYS A 497 -9.72 -46.05 70.19
N GLY A 498 -10.55 -47.00 70.60
CA GLY A 498 -11.84 -46.78 71.22
C GLY A 498 -11.75 -45.96 72.49
N VAL A 499 -12.82 -45.20 72.68
CA VAL A 499 -13.39 -44.84 73.98
C VAL A 499 -13.63 -46.14 74.76
N VAL A 500 -12.99 -46.26 75.92
CA VAL A 500 -13.60 -46.80 77.14
C VAL A 500 -13.70 -45.64 78.10
#